data_AF-A0A968UFN3-F1
#
_entry.id   AF-A0A968UFN3-F1
#
_cell.length_a   1.000
_cell.length_b   1.000
_cell.length_c   1.000
_cell.angle_alpha   90.00
_cell.angle_beta   90.00
_cell.angle_gamma   90.00
#
_symmetry.space_group_name_H-M   'P 1'
#
loop_
_entity.id
_entity.type
_entity.pdbx_description
1 polymer ?
#
loop_
_entity_poly.entity_id
_entity_poly.type
_entity_poly.pdbx_seq_one_letter_code
_entity_poly.pdbx_strand_id
1 'polypeptide(L)'
;MSTAGTIGFNDDGSFSFPENVARSDISLSNDALVDVTGTTGGDLSLTAGNITIEGDSELQGGTFANTGAPDSQSGDINLQATEAIKLDASTIDNAVGTGNAGEVEIIATNFSIVNDGQIDSSTLGNGDAGNITIDVSEKVSLDIGNIVSNILEEAEGNAGEIKVSANSISLTNGAQIQSGVFEGGQGNGNNVTLNARGGDVTISGNNQVVSGIFTDVDDG
;
A
#
# COMPACT_ATOMS: atom_id res chain seq x y z
N MET A 1 -15.02 28.59 -7.75
CA MET A 1 -13.92 29.48 -7.32
C MET A 1 -13.14 28.73 -6.27
N SER A 2 -11.83 28.56 -6.41
CA SER A 2 -11.01 28.01 -5.32
C SER A 2 -10.79 29.11 -4.27
N THR A 3 -10.95 28.76 -2.99
CA THR A 3 -10.61 29.63 -1.86
C THR A 3 -9.18 29.32 -1.45
N ALA A 4 -8.34 30.33 -1.22
CA ALA A 4 -7.00 30.09 -0.70
C ALA A 4 -7.06 29.55 0.75
N GLY A 5 -6.27 28.51 1.02
CA GLY A 5 -6.04 27.98 2.37
C GLY A 5 -4.57 28.12 2.75
N THR A 6 -4.27 28.01 4.05
CA THR A 6 -2.90 27.95 4.57
C THR A 6 -2.62 26.54 5.04
N ILE A 7 -1.53 25.94 4.55
CA ILE A 7 -1.00 24.68 5.07
C ILE A 7 -0.09 25.01 6.26
N GLY A 8 -0.39 24.44 7.42
CA GLY A 8 0.47 24.52 8.60
C GLY A 8 1.56 23.45 8.56
N PHE A 9 2.67 23.72 9.23
CA PHE A 9 3.72 22.75 9.51
C PHE A 9 3.73 22.47 11.01
N ASN A 10 3.66 21.20 11.37
CA ASN A 10 3.59 20.75 12.75
C ASN A 10 5.01 20.44 13.28
N ASP A 11 5.19 20.44 14.60
CA ASP A 11 6.50 20.20 15.23
C ASP A 11 7.03 18.77 14.99
N ASP A 12 6.14 17.83 14.63
CA ASP A 12 6.46 16.45 14.26
C ASP A 12 6.82 16.29 12.77
N GLY A 13 6.88 17.39 12.00
CA GLY A 13 7.19 17.36 10.57
C GLY A 13 5.99 17.16 9.66
N SER A 14 4.81 16.89 10.20
CA SER A 14 3.58 16.69 9.42
C SER A 14 2.96 18.02 8.98
N PHE A 15 2.04 17.95 8.00
CA PHE A 15 1.30 19.10 7.51
C PHE A 15 -0.13 19.14 8.06
N SER A 16 -0.55 20.32 8.49
CA SER A 16 -1.95 20.59 8.87
C SER A 16 -2.69 21.26 7.70
N PHE A 17 -3.72 20.60 7.20
CA PHE A 17 -4.52 21.09 6.07
C PHE A 17 -5.84 21.71 6.54
N PRO A 18 -6.29 22.82 5.92
CA PRO A 18 -7.58 23.42 6.24
C PRO A 18 -8.74 22.51 5.81
N GLU A 19 -9.70 22.27 6.71
CA GLU A 19 -10.83 21.34 6.48
C GLU A 19 -11.85 21.82 5.44
N ASN A 20 -12.03 23.14 5.31
CA ASN A 20 -13.07 23.74 4.45
C ASN A 20 -12.53 24.31 3.13
N VAL A 21 -11.34 23.87 2.72
CA VAL A 21 -10.72 24.27 1.47
C VAL A 21 -10.56 23.04 0.60
N ALA A 22 -11.17 23.09 -0.59
CA ALA A 22 -11.01 22.03 -1.57
C ALA A 22 -9.53 21.82 -1.90
N ARG A 23 -9.07 20.57 -1.79
CA ARG A 23 -7.72 20.18 -2.14
C ARG A 23 -7.61 20.02 -3.65
N SER A 24 -6.44 20.35 -4.20
CA SER A 24 -6.15 20.06 -5.60
C SER A 24 -5.77 18.59 -5.77
N ASP A 25 -5.87 18.10 -7.00
CA ASP A 25 -5.51 16.71 -7.33
C ASP A 25 -4.00 16.57 -7.53
N ILE A 26 -3.50 15.36 -7.27
CA ILE A 26 -2.15 14.90 -7.62
C ILE A 26 -2.28 13.84 -8.71
N SER A 27 -1.49 13.96 -9.77
CA SER A 27 -1.41 12.96 -10.84
C SER A 27 0.06 12.65 -11.17
N LEU A 28 0.40 11.36 -11.13
CA LEU A 28 1.65 10.80 -11.61
C LEU A 28 1.34 9.94 -12.84
N SER A 29 2.03 10.20 -13.95
CA SER A 29 1.79 9.52 -15.22
C SER A 29 3.06 9.43 -16.05
N ASN A 30 3.11 8.44 -16.95
CA ASN A 30 4.21 8.23 -17.91
C ASN A 30 5.55 7.94 -17.21
N ASP A 31 5.64 6.81 -16.52
CA ASP A 31 6.85 6.35 -15.82
C ASP A 31 7.34 7.36 -14.77
N ALA A 32 6.43 8.08 -14.11
CA ALA A 32 6.81 9.06 -13.11
C ALA A 32 7.27 8.34 -11.83
N LEU A 33 8.39 8.79 -11.26
CA LEU A 33 8.96 8.22 -10.04
C LEU A 33 9.00 9.27 -8.92
N VAL A 34 8.47 8.90 -7.75
CA VAL A 34 8.73 9.57 -6.47
C VAL A 34 9.53 8.60 -5.61
N ASP A 35 10.76 8.99 -5.26
CA ASP A 35 11.72 8.12 -4.57
C ASP A 35 12.17 8.78 -3.26
N VAL A 36 11.86 8.11 -2.14
CA VAL A 36 12.35 8.41 -0.79
C VAL A 36 13.12 7.23 -0.20
N THR A 37 13.56 6.28 -1.02
CA THR A 37 14.38 5.14 -0.60
C THR A 37 15.66 5.62 0.09
N GLY A 38 16.13 4.84 1.06
CA GLY A 38 17.36 5.17 1.79
C GLY A 38 17.84 4.03 2.66
N THR A 39 18.88 4.24 3.46
CA THR A 39 19.36 3.21 4.40
C THR A 39 18.35 2.87 5.50
N THR A 40 17.42 3.78 5.76
CA THR A 40 16.31 3.64 6.71
C THR A 40 15.00 4.09 6.06
N GLY A 41 14.95 4.20 4.73
CA GLY A 41 13.88 4.89 4.02
C GLY A 41 13.67 6.36 4.46
N GLY A 42 12.76 7.03 3.77
CA GLY A 42 12.19 8.30 4.17
C GLY A 42 10.67 8.20 4.14
N ASP A 43 9.99 9.10 4.84
CA ASP A 43 8.53 9.14 4.83
C ASP A 43 8.03 9.82 3.56
N LEU A 44 7.00 9.24 2.94
CA LEU A 44 6.27 9.84 1.83
C LEU A 44 4.84 10.12 2.27
N SER A 45 4.42 11.38 2.20
CA SER A 45 3.03 11.77 2.50
C SER A 45 2.44 12.56 1.34
N LEU A 46 1.36 12.06 0.74
CA LEU A 46 0.60 12.76 -0.31
C LEU A 46 -0.80 13.08 0.19
N THR A 47 -1.18 14.36 0.10
CA THR A 47 -2.48 14.84 0.55
C THR A 47 -3.17 15.66 -0.55
N ALA A 48 -4.31 15.18 -1.05
CA ALA A 48 -4.95 15.76 -2.24
C ALA A 48 -6.49 15.67 -2.22
N GLY A 49 -7.12 16.22 -3.27
CA GLY A 49 -8.52 15.96 -3.60
C GLY A 49 -8.66 14.53 -4.11
N ASN A 50 -8.04 14.27 -5.26
CA ASN A 50 -7.78 12.96 -5.82
C ASN A 50 -6.27 12.70 -5.95
N ILE A 51 -5.85 11.44 -5.81
CA ILE A 51 -4.49 10.98 -6.13
C ILE A 51 -4.62 9.92 -7.22
N THR A 52 -4.06 10.18 -8.40
CA THR A 52 -4.01 9.23 -9.51
C THR A 52 -2.56 8.90 -9.82
N ILE A 53 -2.22 7.61 -9.80
CA ILE A 53 -0.90 7.10 -10.15
C ILE A 53 -1.15 6.12 -11.29
N GLU A 54 -0.60 6.42 -12.46
CA GLU A 54 -0.91 5.66 -13.68
C GLU A 54 0.27 5.56 -14.64
N GLY A 55 0.17 4.66 -15.62
CA GLY A 55 1.12 4.57 -16.74
C GLY A 55 2.52 4.25 -16.25
N ASP A 56 2.65 3.14 -15.54
CA ASP A 56 3.88 2.57 -14.99
C ASP A 56 4.60 3.50 -13.99
N SER A 57 3.87 4.44 -13.40
CA SER A 57 4.40 5.34 -12.37
C SER A 57 4.55 4.64 -11.02
N GLU A 58 5.46 5.16 -10.19
CA GLU A 58 5.88 4.51 -8.96
C GLU A 58 6.08 5.47 -7.79
N LEU A 59 5.62 5.05 -6.61
CA LEU A 59 6.03 5.61 -5.32
C LEU A 59 6.97 4.61 -4.65
N GLN A 60 8.22 5.01 -4.42
CA GLN A 60 9.23 4.18 -3.77
C GLN A 60 9.59 4.74 -2.40
N GLY A 61 9.29 3.97 -1.36
CA GLY A 61 9.82 4.09 -0.01
C GLY A 61 10.82 2.98 0.27
N GLY A 62 10.83 2.42 1.48
CA GLY A 62 11.57 1.20 1.74
C GLY A 62 13.10 1.34 1.62
N THR A 63 13.73 0.20 1.28
CA THR A 63 15.16 0.10 1.00
C THR A 63 15.40 -0.82 -0.19
N PHE A 64 16.45 -0.56 -0.99
CA PHE A 64 16.80 -1.46 -2.09
C PHE A 64 17.10 -2.88 -1.59
N ALA A 65 16.84 -3.87 -2.44
CA ALA A 65 17.21 -5.26 -2.16
C ALA A 65 18.68 -5.38 -1.74
N ASN A 66 18.96 -6.19 -0.71
CA ASN A 66 20.29 -6.35 -0.10
C ASN A 66 20.89 -5.08 0.52
N THR A 67 20.08 -4.05 0.78
CA THR A 67 20.48 -2.85 1.52
C THR A 67 19.62 -2.69 2.76
N GLY A 68 19.95 -1.71 3.60
CA GLY A 68 19.35 -1.52 4.92
C GLY A 68 20.25 -2.01 6.05
N ALA A 69 20.04 -1.45 7.24
CA ALA A 69 20.77 -1.88 8.43
C ALA A 69 19.92 -2.93 9.18
N PRO A 70 20.55 -3.95 9.80
CA PRO A 70 19.83 -4.82 10.72
C PRO A 70 19.09 -3.98 11.76
N ASP A 71 17.85 -4.38 12.08
CA ASP A 71 16.97 -3.70 13.02
C ASP A 71 16.56 -2.26 12.66
N SER A 72 16.88 -1.77 11.44
CA SER A 72 16.39 -0.45 11.01
C SER A 72 14.92 -0.50 10.64
N GLN A 73 14.18 0.55 10.99
CA GLN A 73 12.82 0.77 10.52
C GLN A 73 12.85 1.64 9.25
N SER A 74 12.19 1.20 8.18
CA SER A 74 11.94 2.04 7.01
C SER A 74 10.82 3.05 7.26
N GLY A 75 10.89 4.20 6.59
CA GLY A 75 9.83 5.21 6.59
C GLY A 75 8.52 4.73 5.96
N ASP A 76 7.46 5.47 6.24
CA ASP A 76 6.07 5.12 5.90
C ASP A 76 5.59 5.80 4.61
N ILE A 77 4.65 5.18 3.91
CA ILE A 77 3.93 5.79 2.77
C ILE A 77 2.49 6.06 3.18
N ASN A 78 2.13 7.35 3.25
CA ASN A 78 0.83 7.83 3.68
C ASN A 78 0.12 8.56 2.54
N LEU A 79 -1.01 8.04 2.07
CA LEU A 79 -1.83 8.64 1.02
C LEU A 79 -3.19 9.05 1.57
N GLN A 80 -3.50 10.35 1.51
CA GLN A 80 -4.76 10.91 1.99
C GLN A 80 -5.46 11.72 0.91
N ALA A 81 -6.58 11.20 0.39
CA ALA A 81 -7.43 11.90 -0.56
C ALA A 81 -8.79 12.22 0.07
N THR A 82 -9.36 13.39 -0.21
CA THR A 82 -10.74 13.66 0.22
C THR A 82 -11.76 12.93 -0.66
N GLU A 83 -11.39 12.58 -1.89
CA GLU A 83 -12.25 11.91 -2.87
C GLU A 83 -11.72 10.52 -3.20
N ALA A 84 -10.78 10.38 -4.14
CA ALA A 84 -10.33 9.06 -4.59
C ALA A 84 -8.82 8.90 -4.65
N ILE A 85 -8.36 7.68 -4.41
CA ILE A 85 -7.00 7.22 -4.73
C ILE A 85 -7.12 6.11 -5.77
N LYS A 86 -6.41 6.25 -6.89
CA LYS A 86 -6.42 5.28 -8.00
C LYS A 86 -4.99 4.89 -8.39
N LEU A 87 -4.73 3.59 -8.40
CA LEU A 87 -3.56 2.95 -9.01
C LEU A 87 -3.98 2.27 -10.31
N ASP A 88 -3.30 2.55 -11.41
CA ASP A 88 -3.63 2.02 -12.75
C ASP A 88 -2.37 1.68 -13.52
N ALA A 89 -2.04 0.39 -13.56
CA ALA A 89 -0.73 -0.07 -14.02
C ALA A 89 0.38 0.73 -13.33
N SER A 90 0.42 0.70 -12.00
CA SER A 90 1.32 1.52 -11.18
C SER A 90 1.61 0.86 -9.84
N THR A 91 2.72 1.25 -9.21
CA THR A 91 3.19 0.60 -7.98
C THR A 91 3.38 1.59 -6.84
N ILE A 92 2.96 1.16 -5.65
CA ILE A 92 3.46 1.68 -4.37
C ILE A 92 4.38 0.61 -3.80
N ASP A 93 5.66 0.91 -3.73
CA ASP A 93 6.69 0.00 -3.21
C ASP A 93 7.27 0.58 -1.92
N ASN A 94 7.04 -0.09 -0.80
CA ASN A 94 7.68 0.17 0.49
C ASN A 94 8.47 -1.05 0.99
N ALA A 95 8.83 -1.96 0.07
CA ALA A 95 9.55 -3.17 0.41
C ALA A 95 10.99 -2.87 0.84
N VAL A 96 11.60 -3.81 1.57
CA VAL A 96 12.94 -3.64 2.13
C VAL A 96 13.84 -4.83 1.84
N GLY A 97 15.14 -4.56 1.65
CA GLY A 97 16.17 -5.60 1.57
C GLY A 97 16.56 -6.17 2.93
N THR A 98 16.75 -5.32 3.94
CA THR A 98 17.09 -5.69 5.33
C THR A 98 16.61 -4.57 6.25
N GLY A 99 16.19 -4.92 7.46
CA GLY A 99 15.43 -4.06 8.34
C GLY A 99 13.93 -4.29 8.18
N ASN A 100 13.14 -3.62 9.01
CA ASN A 100 11.70 -3.71 9.00
C ASN A 100 11.11 -2.72 7.98
N ALA A 101 10.19 -3.19 7.16
CA ALA A 101 9.46 -2.33 6.23
C ALA A 101 8.54 -1.34 6.97
N GLY A 102 8.36 -0.16 6.38
CA GLY A 102 7.45 0.86 6.89
C GLY A 102 6.00 0.54 6.58
N GLU A 103 5.09 1.25 7.21
CA GLU A 103 3.68 1.07 6.98
C GLU A 103 3.23 1.78 5.69
N VAL A 104 2.18 1.23 5.07
CA VAL A 104 1.45 1.91 4.00
C VAL A 104 0.04 2.22 4.50
N GLU A 105 -0.30 3.50 4.60
CA GLU A 105 -1.63 3.96 4.99
C GLU A 105 -2.33 4.65 3.81
N ILE A 106 -3.57 4.23 3.53
CA ILE A 106 -4.43 4.81 2.50
C ILE A 106 -5.75 5.23 3.14
N ILE A 107 -6.03 6.53 3.09
CA ILE A 107 -7.29 7.14 3.56
C ILE A 107 -7.96 7.87 2.40
N ALA A 108 -9.18 7.48 2.05
CA ALA A 108 -9.96 8.16 1.00
C ALA A 108 -11.48 7.98 1.12
N THR A 109 -12.25 8.59 0.22
CA THR A 109 -13.66 8.20 0.01
C THR A 109 -13.75 6.93 -0.83
N ASN A 110 -12.92 6.81 -1.87
CA ASN A 110 -12.81 5.61 -2.72
C ASN A 110 -11.35 5.24 -2.97
N PHE A 111 -11.07 3.94 -3.06
CA PHE A 111 -9.77 3.41 -3.43
C PHE A 111 -9.91 2.34 -4.51
N SER A 112 -9.08 2.42 -5.55
CA SER A 112 -9.07 1.40 -6.60
C SER A 112 -7.67 1.07 -7.12
N ILE A 113 -7.46 -0.21 -7.40
CA ILE A 113 -6.33 -0.72 -8.17
C ILE A 113 -6.88 -1.38 -9.43
N VAL A 114 -6.35 -1.01 -10.59
CA VAL A 114 -6.71 -1.61 -11.88
C VAL A 114 -5.47 -1.92 -12.72
N ASN A 115 -5.62 -2.77 -13.74
CA ASN A 115 -4.61 -3.05 -14.75
C ASN A 115 -3.23 -3.44 -14.18
N ASP A 116 -3.17 -4.45 -13.32
CA ASP A 116 -1.94 -4.95 -12.66
C ASP A 116 -1.26 -3.93 -11.73
N GLY A 117 -1.99 -2.94 -11.21
CA GLY A 117 -1.45 -2.09 -10.14
C GLY A 117 -1.12 -2.88 -8.85
N GLN A 118 -0.19 -2.35 -8.05
CA GLN A 118 0.33 -3.06 -6.89
C GLN A 118 0.63 -2.12 -5.70
N ILE A 119 0.41 -2.65 -4.49
CA ILE A 119 1.02 -2.15 -3.25
C ILE A 119 1.89 -3.28 -2.68
N ASP A 120 3.16 -2.99 -2.44
CA ASP A 120 4.12 -3.92 -1.86
C ASP A 120 4.75 -3.34 -0.59
N SER A 121 4.70 -4.06 0.51
CA SER A 121 5.43 -3.75 1.74
C SER A 121 6.16 -5.00 2.27
N SER A 122 6.62 -5.85 1.36
CA SER A 122 7.29 -7.12 1.67
C SER A 122 8.74 -6.90 2.14
N THR A 123 9.36 -7.96 2.67
CA THR A 123 10.79 -8.00 2.98
C THR A 123 11.49 -9.06 2.15
N LEU A 124 12.65 -8.68 1.62
CA LEU A 124 13.53 -9.51 0.78
C LEU A 124 14.75 -10.03 1.55
N GLY A 125 14.82 -9.79 2.86
CA GLY A 125 15.91 -10.27 3.71
C GLY A 125 15.52 -10.27 5.18
N ASN A 126 16.44 -9.91 6.07
CA ASN A 126 16.19 -10.00 7.51
C ASN A 126 15.41 -8.78 8.02
N GLY A 127 14.22 -9.00 8.55
CA GLY A 127 13.34 -7.99 9.16
C GLY A 127 11.87 -8.24 8.85
N ASP A 128 10.98 -7.61 9.58
CA ASP A 128 9.53 -7.78 9.41
C ASP A 128 9.01 -7.03 8.18
N ALA A 129 8.02 -7.60 7.50
CA ALA A 129 7.28 -6.90 6.44
C ALA A 129 6.33 -5.86 7.03
N GLY A 130 6.04 -4.81 6.27
CA GLY A 130 5.34 -3.62 6.76
C GLY A 130 3.83 -3.78 6.69
N ASN A 131 3.11 -3.22 7.66
CA ASN A 131 1.66 -3.30 7.68
C ASN A 131 1.04 -2.45 6.56
N ILE A 132 -0.10 -2.88 6.04
CA ILE A 132 -0.87 -2.12 5.05
C ILE A 132 -2.27 -1.86 5.60
N THR A 133 -2.60 -0.59 5.80
CA THR A 133 -3.92 -0.15 6.26
C THR A 133 -4.61 0.67 5.18
N ILE A 134 -5.78 0.21 4.76
CA ILE A 134 -6.64 0.91 3.82
C ILE A 134 -7.95 1.20 4.55
N ASP A 135 -8.20 2.46 4.89
CA ASP A 135 -9.45 2.93 5.48
C ASP A 135 -10.15 3.90 4.55
N VAL A 136 -11.23 3.42 3.95
CA VAL A 136 -11.97 4.16 2.94
C VAL A 136 -13.43 4.29 3.38
N SER A 137 -14.10 5.39 3.09
CA SER A 137 -15.48 5.55 3.56
C SER A 137 -16.49 4.78 2.71
N GLU A 138 -16.30 4.70 1.38
CA GLU A 138 -17.29 4.12 0.45
C GLU A 138 -16.84 2.79 -0.16
N LYS A 139 -15.82 2.78 -1.02
CA LYS A 139 -15.50 1.58 -1.80
C LYS A 139 -14.01 1.32 -1.93
N VAL A 140 -13.64 0.05 -1.75
CA VAL A 140 -12.37 -0.53 -2.23
C VAL A 140 -12.67 -1.43 -3.42
N SER A 141 -11.96 -1.24 -4.52
CA SER A 141 -12.10 -2.05 -5.74
C SER A 141 -10.74 -2.45 -6.29
N LEU A 142 -10.38 -3.72 -6.19
CA LEU A 142 -9.21 -4.27 -6.86
C LEU A 142 -9.69 -5.09 -8.07
N ASP A 143 -9.21 -4.71 -9.25
CA ASP A 143 -9.52 -5.40 -10.49
C ASP A 143 -8.22 -5.73 -11.21
N ILE A 144 -7.80 -6.99 -11.19
CA ILE A 144 -6.45 -7.38 -11.62
C ILE A 144 -5.42 -6.54 -10.84
N GLY A 145 -5.45 -6.58 -9.50
CA GLY A 145 -4.61 -5.75 -8.65
C GLY A 145 -4.16 -6.47 -7.39
N ASN A 146 -2.98 -6.12 -6.88
CA ASN A 146 -2.32 -6.84 -5.80
C ASN A 146 -1.99 -5.93 -4.61
N ILE A 147 -2.18 -6.47 -3.40
CA ILE A 147 -1.72 -5.84 -2.15
C ILE A 147 -0.97 -6.92 -1.37
N VAL A 148 0.32 -6.70 -1.13
CA VAL A 148 1.20 -7.74 -0.59
C VAL A 148 2.09 -7.21 0.54
N SER A 149 2.23 -8.02 1.59
CA SER A 149 3.15 -7.77 2.70
C SER A 149 3.75 -9.10 3.17
N ASN A 150 4.72 -9.58 2.40
CA ASN A 150 5.23 -10.95 2.50
C ASN A 150 6.65 -11.02 3.06
N ILE A 151 7.01 -12.21 3.53
CA ILE A 151 8.40 -12.66 3.64
C ILE A 151 8.73 -13.43 2.36
N LEU A 152 9.67 -12.90 1.55
CA LEU A 152 10.06 -13.55 0.28
C LEU A 152 11.06 -14.69 0.49
N GLU A 153 11.43 -15.35 -0.61
CA GLU A 153 12.46 -16.40 -0.64
C GLU A 153 13.76 -15.89 0.02
N GLU A 154 14.38 -16.73 0.86
CA GLU A 154 15.59 -16.42 1.63
C GLU A 154 15.48 -15.28 2.68
N ALA A 155 14.30 -14.69 2.87
CA ALA A 155 14.04 -13.67 3.88
C ALA A 155 13.69 -14.28 5.25
N GLU A 156 13.93 -13.53 6.34
CA GLU A 156 13.60 -13.93 7.72
C GLU A 156 12.85 -12.80 8.44
N GLY A 157 11.62 -13.07 8.89
CA GLY A 157 10.79 -12.10 9.59
C GLY A 157 9.34 -12.53 9.72
N ASN A 158 8.47 -11.63 10.20
CA ASN A 158 7.03 -11.83 10.21
C ASN A 158 6.37 -11.07 9.06
N ALA A 159 5.44 -11.71 8.35
CA ALA A 159 4.62 -11.04 7.36
C ALA A 159 3.82 -9.89 7.99
N GLY A 160 3.53 -8.83 7.24
CA GLY A 160 2.85 -7.65 7.77
C GLY A 160 1.33 -7.85 7.78
N GLU A 161 0.64 -7.25 8.74
CA GLU A 161 -0.81 -7.29 8.80
C GLU A 161 -1.42 -6.43 7.69
N ILE A 162 -2.47 -6.93 7.03
CA ILE A 162 -3.22 -6.14 6.04
C ILE A 162 -4.65 -5.92 6.54
N LYS A 163 -5.03 -4.65 6.68
CA LYS A 163 -6.38 -4.24 7.08
C LYS A 163 -7.04 -3.41 5.99
N VAL A 164 -8.20 -3.85 5.54
CA VAL A 164 -9.02 -3.15 4.55
C VAL A 164 -10.40 -2.87 5.14
N SER A 165 -10.74 -1.60 5.31
CA SER A 165 -12.04 -1.15 5.79
C SER A 165 -12.71 -0.25 4.75
N ALA A 166 -13.95 -0.58 4.37
CA ALA A 166 -14.76 0.25 3.47
C ALA A 166 -16.25 0.02 3.71
N ASN A 167 -17.14 0.83 3.11
CA ASN A 167 -18.55 0.44 3.07
C ASN A 167 -18.73 -0.83 2.21
N SER A 168 -18.08 -0.92 1.04
CA SER A 168 -18.06 -2.12 0.20
C SER A 168 -16.65 -2.46 -0.30
N ILE A 169 -16.36 -3.76 -0.47
CA ILE A 169 -15.04 -4.26 -0.91
C ILE A 169 -15.24 -5.22 -2.08
N SER A 170 -14.49 -5.05 -3.17
CA SER A 170 -14.56 -5.90 -4.36
C SER A 170 -13.16 -6.31 -4.82
N LEU A 171 -12.93 -7.62 -4.96
CA LEU A 171 -11.72 -8.24 -5.53
C LEU A 171 -12.12 -9.03 -6.78
N THR A 172 -11.78 -8.53 -7.97
CA THR A 172 -12.23 -9.11 -9.24
C THR A 172 -11.09 -9.48 -10.19
N ASN A 173 -11.39 -10.42 -11.09
CA ASN A 173 -10.58 -10.78 -12.25
C ASN A 173 -9.12 -11.18 -11.95
N GLY A 174 -8.87 -11.77 -10.78
CA GLY A 174 -7.53 -12.20 -10.37
C GLY A 174 -6.87 -11.30 -9.34
N ALA A 175 -7.60 -10.34 -8.76
CA ALA A 175 -7.06 -9.49 -7.70
C ALA A 175 -6.78 -10.26 -6.40
N GLN A 176 -5.65 -9.97 -5.75
CA GLN A 176 -5.18 -10.70 -4.58
C GLN A 176 -4.75 -9.76 -3.45
N ILE A 177 -4.99 -10.20 -2.21
CA ILE A 177 -4.42 -9.59 -1.01
C ILE A 177 -3.66 -10.68 -0.25
N GLN A 178 -2.38 -10.48 0.03
CA GLN A 178 -1.54 -11.54 0.58
C GLN A 178 -0.61 -11.05 1.70
N SER A 179 -0.60 -11.80 2.80
CA SER A 179 0.31 -11.64 3.93
C SER A 179 0.87 -13.01 4.32
N GLY A 180 1.93 -13.44 3.67
CA GLY A 180 2.45 -14.79 3.82
C GLY A 180 3.97 -14.89 3.84
N VAL A 181 4.45 -16.11 4.02
CA VAL A 181 5.85 -16.50 3.92
C VAL A 181 5.99 -17.42 2.71
N PHE A 182 6.81 -17.00 1.74
CA PHE A 182 7.05 -17.75 0.50
C PHE A 182 8.03 -18.90 0.74
N GLU A 183 8.06 -19.85 -0.20
CA GLU A 183 9.00 -20.98 -0.19
C GLU A 183 10.44 -20.47 0.02
N GLY A 184 11.14 -21.06 1.00
CA GLY A 184 12.50 -20.66 1.35
C GLY A 184 12.61 -19.45 2.29
N GLY A 185 11.52 -18.73 2.54
CA GLY A 185 11.41 -17.72 3.61
C GLY A 185 11.25 -18.36 4.98
N GLN A 186 11.60 -17.62 6.04
CA GLN A 186 11.51 -18.08 7.43
C GLN A 186 10.73 -17.09 8.29
N GLY A 187 9.77 -17.61 9.05
CA GLY A 187 9.06 -16.86 10.09
C GLY A 187 7.57 -17.13 10.08
N ASN A 188 6.77 -16.13 10.44
CA ASN A 188 5.33 -16.32 10.63
C ASN A 188 4.52 -15.50 9.64
N GLY A 189 3.46 -16.10 9.09
CA GLY A 189 2.41 -15.38 8.40
C GLY A 189 1.60 -14.48 9.35
N ASN A 190 0.79 -13.59 8.80
CA ASN A 190 -0.03 -12.66 9.57
C ASN A 190 -1.43 -12.54 8.96
N ASN A 191 -2.30 -11.74 9.58
CA ASN A 191 -3.70 -11.68 9.20
C ASN A 191 -3.94 -10.71 8.04
N VAL A 192 -4.87 -11.10 7.18
CA VAL A 192 -5.57 -10.18 6.27
C VAL A 192 -7.01 -10.04 6.76
N THR A 193 -7.41 -8.81 7.11
CA THR A 193 -8.74 -8.49 7.62
C THR A 193 -9.49 -7.57 6.66
N LEU A 194 -10.67 -8.00 6.20
CA LEU A 194 -11.59 -7.18 5.41
C LEU A 194 -12.81 -6.83 6.26
N ASN A 195 -13.11 -5.54 6.39
CA ASN A 195 -14.22 -5.02 7.16
C ASN A 195 -15.14 -4.16 6.28
N ALA A 196 -16.24 -4.75 5.81
CA ALA A 196 -17.30 -4.01 5.14
C ALA A 196 -18.28 -3.42 6.18
N ARG A 197 -18.38 -2.09 6.24
CA ARG A 197 -19.16 -1.36 7.25
C ARG A 197 -20.66 -1.36 7.00
N GLY A 198 -21.10 -1.70 5.78
CA GLY A 198 -22.53 -1.68 5.43
C GLY A 198 -22.93 -2.31 4.11
N GLY A 199 -21.99 -2.49 3.18
CA GLY A 199 -22.17 -3.13 1.88
C GLY A 199 -21.57 -4.53 1.81
N ASP A 200 -21.43 -5.04 0.59
CA ASP A 200 -20.95 -6.40 0.32
C ASP A 200 -19.43 -6.50 0.28
N VAL A 201 -18.92 -7.69 0.59
CA VAL A 201 -17.59 -8.15 0.20
C VAL A 201 -17.76 -9.11 -0.98
N THR A 202 -17.26 -8.72 -2.15
CA THR A 202 -17.31 -9.55 -3.36
C THR A 202 -15.90 -10.00 -3.73
N ILE A 203 -15.71 -11.32 -3.88
CA ILE A 203 -14.47 -11.90 -4.39
C ILE A 203 -14.83 -12.79 -5.57
N SER A 204 -14.35 -12.45 -6.76
CA SER A 204 -14.70 -13.16 -8.00
C SER A 204 -13.50 -13.22 -8.93
N GLY A 205 -12.92 -14.41 -9.08
CA GLY A 205 -11.89 -14.69 -10.08
C GLY A 205 -12.45 -14.77 -11.50
N ASN A 206 -11.56 -14.99 -12.46
CA ASN A 206 -11.93 -15.34 -13.84
C ASN A 206 -11.47 -16.79 -14.16
N ASN A 207 -11.64 -17.22 -15.41
CA ASN A 207 -11.30 -18.60 -15.82
C ASN A 207 -9.78 -18.90 -15.81
N GLN A 208 -8.93 -17.91 -15.57
CA GLN A 208 -7.47 -18.03 -15.65
C GLN A 208 -6.77 -17.77 -14.31
N VAL A 209 -7.29 -16.84 -13.51
CA VAL A 209 -6.65 -16.40 -12.26
C VAL A 209 -7.67 -16.33 -11.14
N VAL A 210 -7.28 -16.84 -9.97
CA VAL A 210 -8.07 -16.75 -8.75
C VAL A 210 -7.96 -15.35 -8.17
N SER A 211 -9.11 -14.75 -7.82
CA SER A 211 -9.14 -13.64 -6.87
C SER A 211 -9.20 -14.23 -5.46
N GLY A 212 -8.50 -13.65 -4.50
CA GLY A 212 -8.44 -14.23 -3.17
C GLY A 212 -7.71 -13.42 -2.12
N ILE A 213 -7.76 -13.98 -0.91
CA ILE A 213 -7.03 -13.49 0.26
C ILE A 213 -6.19 -14.66 0.74
N PHE A 214 -4.89 -14.43 0.92
CA PHE A 214 -3.92 -15.47 1.22
C PHE A 214 -3.08 -15.08 2.44
N THR A 215 -2.88 -16.02 3.35
CA THR A 215 -2.06 -15.85 4.55
C THR A 215 -1.13 -17.04 4.76
N ASP A 216 -0.66 -17.63 3.66
CA ASP A 216 0.01 -18.92 3.70
C ASP A 216 1.43 -18.81 4.23
N VAL A 217 1.90 -19.89 4.84
CA VAL A 217 3.30 -20.07 5.23
C VAL A 217 3.76 -21.33 4.52
N ASP A 218 4.58 -21.15 3.49
CA ASP A 218 5.05 -22.24 2.65
C ASP A 218 6.24 -22.94 3.31
N ASP A 219 5.94 -24.03 4.02
CA ASP A 219 6.93 -24.95 4.58
C ASP A 219 7.38 -25.91 3.45
N GLY A 220 8.43 -25.55 2.70
CA GLY A 220 8.95 -26.31 1.55
C GLY A 220 9.18 -27.82 1.77
#